data_AF-A0A2S8VAQ2-F1
#
_entry.id   AF-A0A2S8VAQ2-F1
#
_cell.length_a   1.000
_cell.length_b   1.000
_cell.length_c   1.000
_cell.angle_alpha   90.00
_cell.angle_beta   90.00
_cell.angle_gamma   90.00
#
_symmetry.space_group_name_H-M   'P 1'
#
loop_
_entity.id
_entity.type
_entity.pdbx_description
1 polymer ?
#
loop_
_entity_poly.entity_id
_entity_poly.type
_entity_poly.pdbx_seq_one_letter_code
_entity_poly.pdbx_strand_id
1 'polypeptide(L)'
;MIVEAFQRADGMWSFRRLAMLGVVQDPRAYPSSEAAVEAARAEYPNETVSIVTPEPPEQDMNAPPAPERDTEADAFKPADDTPSVLPKRAGPSPK
;
A
#
# COMPACT_ATOMS: atom_id res chain seq x y z
N MET A 1 19.88 -17.18 3.25
CA MET A 1 19.21 -17.73 2.05
C MET A 1 17.71 -17.75 2.40
N ILE A 2 16.81 -17.78 1.41
CA ILE A 2 15.39 -17.44 1.63
C ILE A 2 14.51 -18.61 1.20
N VAL A 3 13.46 -18.89 1.95
CA VAL A 3 12.42 -19.85 1.59
C VAL A 3 11.13 -19.09 1.30
N GLU A 4 10.47 -19.38 0.19
CA GLU A 4 9.19 -18.79 -0.20
C GLU A 4 8.09 -19.85 -0.16
N ALA A 5 7.03 -19.62 0.61
CA ALA A 5 5.79 -20.39 0.54
C ALA A 5 4.83 -19.70 -0.46
N PHE A 6 4.35 -20.42 -1.45
CA PHE A 6 3.49 -19.88 -2.52
C PHE A 6 2.32 -20.80 -2.84
N GLN A 7 1.23 -20.22 -3.32
CA GLN A 7 0.08 -20.98 -3.80
C GLN A 7 0.29 -21.41 -5.26
N ARG A 8 0.02 -22.69 -5.54
CA ARG A 8 0.06 -23.29 -6.88
C ARG A 8 -1.24 -23.03 -7.63
N ALA A 9 -1.23 -23.27 -8.94
CA ALA A 9 -2.42 -23.14 -9.79
C ALA A 9 -3.57 -24.10 -9.39
N ASP A 10 -3.24 -25.19 -8.72
CA ASP A 10 -4.21 -26.16 -8.17
C ASP A 10 -4.86 -25.69 -6.85
N GLY A 11 -4.48 -24.52 -6.33
CA GLY A 11 -4.98 -23.96 -5.07
C GLY A 11 -4.26 -24.47 -3.83
N MET A 12 -3.40 -25.50 -3.94
CA MET A 12 -2.57 -25.97 -2.83
C MET A 12 -1.32 -25.11 -2.67
N TRP A 13 -0.76 -25.13 -1.48
CA TRP A 13 0.44 -24.41 -1.10
C TRP A 13 1.68 -25.29 -1.24
N SER A 14 2.81 -24.70 -1.60
CA SER A 14 4.11 -25.36 -1.61
C SER A 14 5.17 -24.34 -1.24
N PHE A 15 6.42 -24.76 -1.01
CA PHE A 15 7.51 -23.83 -0.76
C PHE A 15 8.71 -24.12 -1.65
N ARG A 16 9.51 -23.09 -1.90
CA ARG A 16 10.76 -23.18 -2.65
C ARG A 16 11.87 -22.43 -1.94
N ARG A 17 13.07 -22.99 -1.98
CA ARG A 17 14.29 -22.39 -1.45
C ARG A 17 15.01 -21.65 -2.56
N LEU A 18 15.32 -20.38 -2.34
CA LEU A 18 16.12 -19.53 -3.22
C LEU A 18 17.57 -19.50 -2.72
N ALA A 19 18.40 -20.32 -3.35
CA ALA A 19 19.84 -20.38 -3.15
C ALA A 19 20.57 -19.48 -4.15
N MET A 20 21.83 -19.12 -3.84
CA MET A 20 22.75 -18.60 -4.87
C MET A 20 22.96 -19.59 -6.03
N LEU A 21 22.81 -20.89 -5.76
CA LEU A 21 22.98 -21.98 -6.74
C LEU A 21 21.68 -22.36 -7.48
N GLY A 22 20.55 -21.68 -7.20
CA GLY A 22 19.28 -21.93 -7.90
C GLY A 22 18.08 -22.07 -6.97
N VAL A 23 16.96 -22.52 -7.56
CA VAL A 23 15.68 -22.69 -6.86
C VAL A 23 15.42 -24.18 -6.63
N VAL A 24 15.21 -24.59 -5.39
CA VAL A 24 14.81 -25.96 -5.02
C VAL A 24 13.40 -25.93 -4.48
N GLN A 25 12.45 -26.50 -5.23
CA GLN A 25 11.05 -26.57 -4.84
C GLN A 25 10.77 -27.86 -4.05
N ASP A 26 9.97 -27.75 -2.99
CA ASP A 26 9.44 -28.89 -2.25
C ASP A 26 8.39 -29.64 -3.08
N PRO A 27 8.48 -30.97 -3.24
CA PRO A 27 7.52 -31.73 -4.03
C PRO A 27 6.14 -31.87 -3.36
N ARG A 28 6.03 -31.54 -2.06
CA ARG A 28 4.76 -31.70 -1.32
C ARG A 28 3.83 -30.51 -1.60
N ALA A 29 2.55 -30.79 -1.42
CA ALA A 29 1.48 -29.82 -1.53
C ALA A 29 0.71 -29.81 -0.21
N TYR A 30 0.46 -28.61 0.30
CA TYR A 30 -0.18 -28.36 1.59
C TYR A 30 -1.53 -27.67 1.38
N PRO A 31 -2.52 -27.95 2.23
CA PRO A 31 -3.85 -27.35 2.09
C PRO A 31 -3.89 -25.86 2.43
N SER A 32 -2.92 -25.37 3.21
CA SER A 32 -2.89 -23.99 3.73
C SER A 32 -1.47 -23.42 3.73
N SER A 33 -1.36 -22.09 3.68
CA SER A 33 -0.08 -21.37 3.79
C SER A 33 0.65 -21.68 5.08
N GLU A 34 -0.06 -21.74 6.20
CA GLU A 34 0.49 -22.06 7.51
C GLU A 34 1.18 -23.44 7.53
N ALA A 35 0.54 -24.46 6.97
CA ALA A 35 1.11 -25.80 6.86
C ALA A 35 2.37 -25.84 5.97
N ALA A 36 2.40 -25.06 4.88
CA ALA A 36 3.59 -24.93 4.05
C ALA A 36 4.73 -24.20 4.77
N VAL A 37 4.42 -23.17 5.58
CA VAL A 37 5.39 -22.42 6.38
C VAL A 37 5.95 -23.27 7.52
N GLU A 38 5.10 -24.04 8.22
CA GLU A 38 5.56 -24.97 9.25
C GLU A 38 6.48 -26.04 8.66
N ALA A 39 6.12 -26.63 7.52
CA ALA A 39 6.97 -27.59 6.83
C ALA A 39 8.31 -26.96 6.40
N ALA A 40 8.28 -25.73 5.86
CA ALA A 40 9.48 -24.99 5.51
C ALA A 40 10.37 -24.71 6.72
N ARG A 41 9.78 -24.36 7.89
CA ARG A 41 10.52 -24.16 9.14
C ARG A 41 11.08 -25.45 9.71
N ALA A 42 10.39 -26.57 9.55
CA ALA A 42 10.87 -27.88 9.98
C ALA A 42 12.07 -28.35 9.14
N GLU A 43 12.01 -28.13 7.82
CA GLU A 43 13.09 -28.49 6.88
C GLU A 43 14.27 -27.50 6.98
N TYR A 44 13.99 -26.21 7.18
CA TYR A 44 14.96 -25.12 7.20
C TYR A 44 14.78 -24.21 8.43
N PRO A 45 15.15 -24.68 9.63
CA PRO A 45 14.88 -23.97 10.90
C PRO A 45 15.62 -22.64 11.07
N ASN A 46 16.68 -22.40 10.29
CA ASN A 46 17.49 -21.19 10.36
C ASN A 46 17.21 -20.19 9.24
N GLU A 47 16.23 -20.47 8.37
CA GLU A 47 15.96 -19.64 7.20
C GLU A 47 14.68 -18.81 7.37
N THR A 48 14.70 -17.61 6.80
CA THR A 48 13.52 -16.75 6.76
C THR A 48 12.53 -17.28 5.72
N VAL A 49 11.30 -17.55 6.16
CA VAL A 49 10.20 -17.96 5.29
C VAL A 49 9.36 -16.73 4.92
N SER A 50 9.22 -16.46 3.62
CA SER A 50 8.37 -15.42 3.06
C SER A 50 7.12 -16.04 2.43
N ILE A 51 5.94 -15.44 2.62
CA ILE A 51 4.68 -15.92 2.03
C ILE A 51 4.40 -15.09 0.78
N VAL A 52 4.35 -15.75 -0.37
CA VAL A 52 3.99 -15.16 -1.66
C VAL A 52 2.50 -15.41 -1.88
N THR A 53 1.69 -14.44 -1.47
CA THR A 53 0.27 -14.40 -1.80
C THR A 53 0.12 -13.96 -3.26
N PRO A 54 -0.75 -14.57 -4.09
CA PRO A 54 -1.11 -13.97 -5.36
C PRO A 54 -1.74 -12.61 -5.06
N GLU A 55 -1.03 -11.52 -5.37
CA GLU A 55 -1.59 -10.18 -5.25
C GLU A 55 -2.90 -10.14 -6.05
N PRO A 56 -4.04 -9.73 -5.47
CA PRO A 56 -5.10 -9.16 -6.29
C PRO A 56 -4.45 -7.99 -7.04
N PRO A 57 -4.66 -7.86 -8.37
CA PRO A 57 -4.16 -6.68 -9.05
C PRO A 57 -4.72 -5.45 -8.31
N GLU A 58 -3.86 -4.46 -8.07
CA GLU A 58 -4.18 -3.13 -7.52
C GLU A 58 -4.08 -2.97 -5.99
N GLN A 59 -2.86 -2.84 -5.47
CA GLN A 59 -2.58 -1.72 -4.56
C GLN A 59 -1.52 -0.81 -5.19
N ASP A 60 -2.05 0.20 -5.87
CA ASP A 60 -1.40 1.39 -6.40
C ASP A 60 -0.25 1.89 -5.49
N MET A 61 0.99 1.57 -5.86
CA MET A 61 2.20 2.17 -5.28
C MET A 61 2.43 3.59 -5.84
N ASN A 62 1.37 4.24 -6.32
CA ASN A 62 1.30 5.61 -6.82
C ASN A 62 0.06 6.35 -6.27
N ALA A 63 -0.31 6.10 -5.01
CA ALA A 63 -1.18 7.03 -4.30
C ALA A 63 -0.37 8.29 -3.94
N PRO A 64 -0.68 9.49 -4.48
CA PRO A 64 -0.20 10.73 -3.87
C PRO A 64 -0.68 10.78 -2.41
N PRO A 65 0.09 11.39 -1.48
CA PRO A 65 -0.35 11.48 -0.09
C PRO A 65 -1.74 12.12 -0.05
N ALA A 66 -2.66 11.45 0.66
CA ALA A 66 -4.01 11.96 0.86
C ALA A 66 -3.94 13.42 1.35
N PRO A 67 -4.74 14.35 0.78
CA PRO A 67 -4.79 15.69 1.32
C PRO A 67 -5.28 15.60 2.76
N GLU A 68 -4.44 16.10 3.68
CA GLU A 68 -4.78 16.30 5.08
C GLU A 68 -6.16 16.96 5.16
N ARG A 69 -7.07 16.33 5.89
CA ARG A 69 -8.33 16.98 6.27
C ARG A 69 -8.02 18.08 7.28
N ASP A 70 -7.54 19.21 6.79
CA ASP A 70 -7.72 20.49 7.46
C ASP A 70 -9.18 20.91 7.23
N THR A 71 -10.09 20.30 7.99
CA THR A 71 -11.40 20.91 8.22
C THR A 71 -11.28 21.59 9.57
N GLU A 72 -10.82 22.84 9.48
CA GLU A 72 -10.77 23.86 10.52
C GLU A 72 -11.94 23.71 11.49
N ALA A 73 -11.61 23.28 12.70
CA ALA A 73 -12.38 23.63 13.88
C ALA A 73 -12.08 25.10 14.19
N ASP A 74 -12.88 26.03 13.68
CA ASP A 74 -13.07 27.29 14.38
C ASP A 74 -14.46 27.89 14.09
N ALA A 75 -15.37 27.62 15.01
CA ALA A 75 -16.58 28.38 15.16
C ALA A 75 -16.25 29.70 15.86
N PHE A 76 -15.98 30.78 15.10
CA PHE A 76 -16.10 32.15 15.62
C PHE A 76 -16.51 33.15 14.53
N LYS A 77 -17.78 33.57 14.57
CA LYS A 77 -18.25 34.91 14.16
C LYS A 77 -18.37 35.75 15.45
N PRO A 78 -18.47 37.09 15.47
CA PRO A 78 -18.43 38.11 14.40
C PRO A 78 -17.54 39.35 14.73
N ALA A 79 -17.20 40.19 13.75
CA ALA A 79 -17.21 41.66 13.90
C ALA A 79 -17.04 42.38 12.56
N ASP A 80 -18.07 43.14 12.24
CA ASP A 80 -18.07 44.40 11.50
C ASP A 80 -16.71 45.15 11.57
N ASP A 81 -16.03 45.32 10.44
CA ASP A 81 -15.15 46.48 10.20
C ASP A 81 -15.09 46.76 8.69
N THR A 82 -16.10 47.47 8.20
CA THR A 82 -16.04 48.14 6.90
C THR A 82 -15.30 49.45 7.11
N PRO A 83 -14.15 49.68 6.43
CA PRO A 83 -14.14 50.80 5.49
C PRO A 83 -13.22 50.54 4.28
N SER A 84 -13.77 50.09 3.15
CA SER A 84 -13.08 50.28 1.87
C SER A 84 -13.26 51.72 1.42
N VAL A 85 -12.30 52.54 1.82
CA VAL A 85 -12.13 53.93 1.44
C VAL A 85 -11.80 54.07 -0.06
N LEU A 86 -12.53 55.02 -0.65
CA LEU A 86 -12.31 55.84 -1.84
C LEU A 86 -12.71 55.37 -3.27
N PRO A 87 -13.42 56.25 -4.01
CA PRO A 87 -13.98 55.97 -5.32
C PRO A 87 -12.93 56.08 -6.44
N LYS A 88 -12.89 55.10 -7.35
CA LYS A 88 -12.19 55.27 -8.63
C LYS A 88 -13.02 56.20 -9.53
N ARG A 89 -12.57 57.46 -9.51
CA ARG A 89 -12.73 58.55 -10.48
C ARG A 89 -13.37 58.12 -11.81
N ALA A 90 -14.54 58.70 -12.05
CA ALA A 90 -15.28 58.64 -13.31
C ALA A 90 -14.45 59.09 -14.51
N GLY A 91 -14.59 58.36 -15.61
CA GLY A 91 -14.30 58.83 -16.96
C GLY A 91 -15.25 58.13 -17.92
N PRO A 92 -16.27 58.80 -18.49
CA PRO A 92 -17.07 58.23 -19.55
C PRO A 92 -16.27 58.18 -20.86
N SER A 93 -16.25 57.00 -21.48
CA SER A 93 -15.80 56.78 -22.86
C SER A 93 -16.85 57.28 -23.88
N PRO A 94 -16.57 57.18 -25.18
CA PRO A 94 -16.24 58.25 -26.12
C PRO A 94 -17.45 58.74 -26.95
N LYS A 95 -17.30 59.88 -27.65
CA LYS A 95 -18.01 60.13 -28.91
C LYS A 95 -17.21 61.09 -29.79
#